data_AF-R7SEN0-F1
#
_entry.id   AF-R7SEN0-F1
#
_cell.length_a   1.000
_cell.length_b   1.000
_cell.length_c   1.000
_cell.angle_alpha   90.00
_cell.angle_beta   90.00
_cell.angle_gamma   90.00
#
_symmetry.space_group_name_H-M   'P 1'
#
loop_
_entity.id
_entity.type
_entity.pdbx_description
1 polymer ?
#
loop_
_entity_poly.entity_id
_entity_poly.type
_entity_poly.pdbx_seq_one_letter_code
_entity_poly.pdbx_strand_id
1 'polypeptide(L)'
;KRHNQWQRWTRDVIPRLIDVYADYMSRSKGLREIPATPCNTTSCSCDKKLLEVDCISFDRVVHVSLQTCRCRTAPMQLLARGFFPCAPIAPSMAFDLRLLEFARLLFARLTPNSTGWCEAVEVFMYLLRYRLDTK
;
A
#
# COMPACT_ATOMS: atom_id res chain seq x y z
N LYS A 1 22.10 0.91 1.80
CA LYS A 1 20.70 1.43 1.83
C LYS A 1 19.67 0.40 1.33
N ARG A 2 19.78 -0.13 0.09
CA ARG A 2 18.87 -1.16 -0.46
C ARG A 2 18.83 -2.46 0.37
N HIS A 3 19.99 -2.97 0.78
CA HIS A 3 20.10 -4.18 1.59
C HIS A 3 19.35 -4.08 2.93
N ASN A 4 19.52 -2.97 3.64
CA ASN A 4 18.86 -2.75 4.95
C ASN A 4 17.33 -2.61 4.80
N GLN A 5 16.86 -2.04 3.68
CA GLN A 5 15.41 -1.99 3.40
C GLN A 5 14.87 -3.39 3.12
N TRP A 6 15.54 -4.17 2.27
CA TRP A 6 15.15 -5.55 1.98
C TRP A 6 15.09 -6.42 3.24
N GLN A 7 16.13 -6.34 4.09
CA GLN A 7 16.15 -7.07 5.36
C GLN A 7 14.95 -6.73 6.25
N ARG A 8 14.59 -5.45 6.37
CA ARG A 8 13.43 -5.00 7.16
C ARG A 8 12.11 -5.49 6.59
N TRP A 9 11.97 -5.47 5.26
CA TRP A 9 10.79 -6.05 4.60
C TRP A 9 10.64 -7.53 4.94
N THR A 10 11.70 -8.31 4.74
CA THR A 10 11.67 -9.77 4.89
C THR A 10 11.54 -10.20 6.35
N ARG A 11 12.25 -9.55 7.29
CA ARG A 11 12.32 -9.99 8.69
C ARG A 11 11.22 -9.41 9.57
N ASP A 12 10.82 -8.17 9.33
CA ASP A 12 9.98 -7.43 10.28
C ASP A 12 8.58 -7.17 9.73
N VAL A 13 8.49 -6.66 8.50
CA VAL A 13 7.22 -6.13 7.96
C VAL A 13 6.36 -7.23 7.37
N ILE A 14 6.86 -7.97 6.37
CA ILE A 14 6.08 -8.97 5.64
C ILE A 14 5.48 -10.03 6.59
N PRO A 15 6.23 -10.64 7.53
CA PRO A 15 5.67 -11.64 8.43
C PRO A 15 4.47 -11.13 9.23
N ARG A 16 4.51 -9.86 9.68
CA ARG A 16 3.42 -9.22 10.44
C ARG A 16 2.20 -8.84 9.59
N LEU A 17 2.36 -8.83 8.27
CA LEU A 17 1.30 -8.47 7.32
C LEU A 17 0.51 -9.68 6.83
N ILE A 18 1.00 -10.91 7.02
CA ILE A 18 0.36 -12.12 6.48
C ILE A 18 -1.08 -12.25 6.98
N ASP A 19 -1.29 -12.14 8.29
CA ASP A 19 -2.63 -12.29 8.88
C ASP A 19 -3.56 -11.14 8.47
N VAL A 20 -3.02 -9.91 8.41
CA VAL A 20 -3.76 -8.72 7.97
C VAL A 20 -4.17 -8.84 6.51
N TYR A 21 -3.28 -9.38 5.66
CA TYR A 21 -3.58 -9.67 4.26
C TYR A 21 -4.67 -10.72 4.14
N ALA A 22 -4.56 -11.83 4.84
CA ALA A 22 -5.54 -12.92 4.80
C ALA A 22 -6.93 -12.44 5.24
N ASP A 23 -7.02 -11.66 6.33
CA ASP A 23 -8.26 -11.01 6.77
C ASP A 23 -8.83 -10.09 5.69
N TYR A 24 -8.01 -9.21 5.11
CA TYR A 24 -8.45 -8.32 4.05
C TYR A 24 -8.95 -9.08 2.81
N MET A 25 -8.26 -10.15 2.41
CA MET A 25 -8.65 -10.99 1.27
C MET A 25 -9.98 -11.69 1.52
N SER A 26 -10.23 -12.16 2.74
CA SER A 26 -11.51 -12.73 3.15
C SER A 26 -12.63 -11.70 3.04
N ARG A 27 -12.45 -10.52 3.67
CA ARG A 27 -13.45 -9.44 3.68
C ARG A 27 -13.75 -8.86 2.30
N SER A 28 -12.75 -8.80 1.42
CA SER A 28 -12.89 -8.31 0.03
C SER A 28 -13.37 -9.38 -0.95
N LYS A 29 -13.64 -10.62 -0.49
CA LYS A 29 -13.96 -11.78 -1.34
C LYS A 29 -12.94 -11.97 -2.47
N GLY A 30 -11.65 -11.86 -2.13
CA GLY A 30 -10.55 -11.93 -3.09
C GLY A 30 -10.47 -10.69 -3.99
N LEU A 31 -10.50 -9.49 -3.40
CA LEU A 31 -10.42 -8.19 -4.08
C LEU A 31 -11.62 -7.83 -4.98
N ARG A 32 -12.71 -8.61 -4.94
CA ARG A 32 -13.93 -8.34 -5.72
C ARG A 32 -14.71 -7.16 -5.17
N GLU A 33 -14.72 -7.01 -3.85
CA GLU A 33 -15.43 -5.98 -3.13
C GLU A 33 -14.44 -5.07 -2.41
N ILE A 34 -14.79 -3.77 -2.28
CA ILE A 34 -14.05 -2.84 -1.43
C ILE A 34 -14.65 -2.97 -0.03
N PRO A 35 -13.97 -3.63 0.93
CA PRO A 35 -14.52 -3.79 2.25
C PRO A 35 -14.59 -2.42 2.94
N ALA A 36 -15.58 -2.25 3.81
CA ALA A 36 -15.62 -1.07 4.67
C ALA A 36 -14.30 -0.93 5.44
N THR A 37 -13.81 0.30 5.55
CA THR A 37 -12.60 0.60 6.34
C THR A 37 -12.79 0.02 7.73
N PRO A 38 -11.89 -0.89 8.17
CA PRO A 38 -12.08 -1.51 9.47
C PRO A 38 -11.94 -0.43 10.55
N CYS A 39 -12.97 -0.35 11.39
CA CYS A 39 -12.97 0.49 12.58
C CYS A 39 -12.03 -0.18 13.60
N ASN A 40 -10.72 0.00 13.44
CA ASN A 40 -9.75 -0.63 14.33
C ASN A 40 -9.85 0.03 15.71
N THR A 41 -10.65 -0.61 16.57
CA THR A 41 -11.00 -0.27 17.96
C THR A 41 -9.93 -0.65 18.98
N THR A 42 -8.77 -1.15 18.56
CA THR A 42 -7.66 -1.43 19.48
C THR A 42 -6.95 -0.13 19.87
N SER A 43 -7.41 0.47 20.97
CA SER A 43 -6.74 1.59 21.62
C SER A 43 -5.45 1.09 22.28
N CYS A 44 -4.28 1.46 21.73
CA CYS A 44 -3.05 1.47 22.52
C CYS A 44 -2.95 2.81 23.27
N SER A 45 -2.39 2.77 24.47
CA SER A 45 -1.97 3.93 25.27
C SER A 45 -0.59 4.48 24.87
N CYS A 46 -0.03 3.98 23.77
CA CYS A 46 1.31 4.29 23.31
C CYS A 46 1.38 5.62 22.56
N ASP A 47 2.54 6.30 22.59
CA ASP A 47 2.77 7.54 21.84
C ASP A 47 2.56 7.31 20.34
N LYS A 48 1.68 8.13 19.76
CA LYS A 48 1.28 8.03 18.35
C LYS A 48 1.94 9.14 17.57
N LYS A 49 2.45 8.79 16.39
CA LYS A 49 2.96 9.75 15.40
C LYS A 49 2.00 9.82 14.24
N LEU A 50 1.59 11.04 13.89
CA LEU A 50 0.83 11.31 12.68
C LEU A 50 1.72 11.02 11.46
N LEU A 51 1.19 10.28 10.51
CA LEU A 51 1.81 10.03 9.21
C LEU A 51 0.76 10.19 8.12
N GLU A 52 1.00 11.11 7.20
CA GLU A 52 0.18 11.29 5.99
C GLU A 52 0.73 10.41 4.88
N VAL A 53 -0.16 9.72 4.16
CA VAL A 53 0.20 8.80 3.08
C VAL A 53 -0.74 8.99 1.90
N ASP A 54 -0.16 9.16 0.71
CA ASP A 54 -0.90 9.24 -0.55
C ASP A 54 -1.17 7.82 -1.06
N CYS A 55 -2.44 7.45 -1.08
CA CYS A 55 -2.88 6.11 -1.47
C CYS A 55 -3.43 6.13 -2.90
N ILE A 56 -2.74 5.45 -3.80
CA ILE A 56 -2.95 5.48 -5.24
C ILE A 56 -3.85 4.31 -5.66
N SER A 57 -4.97 4.62 -6.32
CA SER A 57 -5.93 3.68 -6.90
C SER A 57 -6.04 3.89 -8.41
N PHE A 58 -6.82 3.07 -9.11
CA PHE A 58 -7.03 3.21 -10.57
C PHE A 58 -7.66 4.54 -10.97
N ASP A 59 -8.64 4.98 -10.19
CA ASP A 59 -9.53 6.09 -10.51
C ASP A 59 -9.25 7.35 -9.69
N ARG A 60 -8.43 7.23 -8.64
CA ARG A 60 -8.20 8.31 -7.67
C ARG A 60 -6.95 8.18 -6.82
N VAL A 61 -6.52 9.32 -6.28
CA VAL A 61 -5.58 9.41 -5.17
C VAL A 61 -6.36 9.73 -3.88
N VAL A 62 -6.09 8.98 -2.81
CA VAL A 62 -6.74 9.12 -1.50
C VAL A 62 -5.69 9.52 -0.47
N HIS A 63 -5.88 10.65 0.19
CA HIS A 63 -5.01 11.09 1.29
C HIS A 63 -5.44 10.41 2.59
N VAL A 64 -4.55 9.62 3.20
CA VAL A 64 -4.84 8.87 4.42
C VAL A 64 -3.92 9.33 5.55
N SER A 65 -4.55 9.83 6.61
CA SER A 65 -3.86 10.16 7.86
C SER A 65 -3.83 8.96 8.81
N LEU A 66 -2.64 8.56 9.23
CA LEU A 66 -2.39 7.41 10.10
C LEU A 66 -1.83 7.84 11.45
N GLN A 67 -2.32 7.19 12.50
CA GLN A 67 -1.75 7.27 13.84
C GLN A 67 -0.85 6.07 14.06
N THR A 68 0.45 6.25 13.87
CA THR A 68 1.44 5.16 13.85
C THR A 68 2.13 5.01 15.20
N CYS A 69 2.37 3.77 15.59
CA CYS A 69 3.11 3.43 16.80
C CYS A 69 3.76 2.04 16.67
N ARG A 70 4.50 1.59 17.69
CA ARG A 70 5.14 0.26 17.66
C ARG A 70 4.13 -0.89 17.53
N CYS A 71 2.97 -0.74 18.17
CA CYS A 71 1.88 -1.71 18.13
C CYS A 71 1.14 -1.70 16.80
N ARG A 72 0.97 -0.52 16.20
CA ARG A 72 0.14 -0.29 15.01
C ARG A 72 0.96 0.45 13.95
N THR A 73 1.72 -0.33 13.20
CA THR A 73 2.66 0.19 12.18
C THR A 73 1.90 0.71 10.96
N ALA A 74 2.49 1.63 10.20
CA ALA A 74 1.87 2.15 8.97
C ALA A 74 1.49 1.04 7.97
N PRO A 75 2.36 0.04 7.69
CA PRO A 75 2.02 -1.04 6.77
C PRO A 75 0.79 -1.84 7.17
N MET A 76 0.61 -2.14 8.46
CA MET A 76 -0.56 -2.87 8.93
C MET A 76 -1.85 -2.08 8.72
N GLN A 77 -1.81 -0.77 8.96
CA GLN A 77 -2.98 0.10 8.83
C GLN A 77 -3.39 0.34 7.39
N LEU A 78 -2.41 0.48 6.49
CA LEU A 78 -2.62 0.63 5.05
C LEU A 78 -3.16 -0.67 4.46
N LEU A 79 -2.57 -1.81 4.83
CA LEU A 79 -2.99 -3.09 4.28
C LEU A 79 -4.40 -3.48 4.74
N ALA A 80 -4.76 -3.17 5.98
CA ALA A 80 -6.12 -3.34 6.47
C ALA A 80 -7.16 -2.50 5.70
N ARG A 81 -6.72 -1.44 5.00
CA ARG A 81 -7.51 -0.58 4.10
C ARG A 81 -7.37 -0.96 2.62
N GLY A 82 -6.62 -2.01 2.29
CA GLY A 82 -6.41 -2.45 0.92
C GLY A 82 -5.27 -1.77 0.18
N PHE A 83 -4.34 -1.12 0.89
CA PHE A 83 -3.18 -0.47 0.31
C PHE A 83 -1.87 -1.10 0.77
N PHE A 84 -0.93 -1.30 -0.15
CA PHE A 84 0.42 -1.75 0.19
C PHE A 84 1.41 -0.57 0.13
N PRO A 85 2.19 -0.32 1.19
CA PRO A 85 3.09 0.83 1.25
C PRO A 85 4.33 0.69 0.36
N CYS A 86 4.87 1.82 -0.11
CA CYS A 86 6.13 1.85 -0.85
C CYS A 86 7.39 1.65 0.02
N ALA A 87 7.26 1.83 1.34
CA ALA A 87 8.36 1.73 2.30
C ALA A 87 7.93 1.08 3.63
N PRO A 88 8.86 0.41 4.33
CA PRO A 88 8.52 -0.43 5.49
C PRO A 88 8.22 0.37 6.78
N ILE A 89 8.65 1.63 6.90
CA ILE A 89 8.61 2.39 8.16
C ILE A 89 7.73 3.63 8.07
N ALA A 90 8.08 4.55 7.16
CA ALA A 90 7.37 5.80 6.95
C ALA A 90 7.11 5.96 5.45
N PRO A 91 6.14 5.21 4.90
CA PRO A 91 5.76 5.37 3.50
C PRO A 91 5.17 6.74 3.26
N SER A 92 5.61 7.42 2.21
CA SER A 92 4.93 8.59 1.66
C SER A 92 3.76 8.20 0.76
N MET A 93 3.85 7.02 0.13
CA MET A 93 2.86 6.51 -0.82
C MET A 93 2.49 5.06 -0.53
N ALA A 94 1.29 4.67 -0.96
CA ALA A 94 0.82 3.30 -0.95
C ALA A 94 -0.07 3.03 -2.19
N PHE A 95 -0.18 1.77 -2.60
CA PHE A 95 -0.90 1.38 -3.82
C PHE A 95 -2.04 0.42 -3.52
N ASP A 96 -3.19 0.58 -4.17
CA ASP A 96 -4.33 -0.34 -4.06
C ASP A 96 -3.89 -1.75 -4.45
N LEU A 97 -4.25 -2.75 -3.65
CA LEU A 97 -3.94 -4.16 -3.94
C LEU A 97 -4.48 -4.62 -5.30
N ARG A 98 -5.60 -4.06 -5.79
CA ARG A 98 -6.11 -4.33 -7.14
C ARG A 98 -5.21 -3.77 -8.22
N LEU A 99 -4.66 -2.57 -8.00
CA LEU A 99 -3.70 -1.96 -8.91
C LEU A 99 -2.41 -2.80 -8.96
N LEU A 100 -1.94 -3.28 -7.81
CA LEU A 100 -0.77 -4.16 -7.74
C LEU A 100 -1.03 -5.54 -8.36
N GLU A 101 -2.22 -6.11 -8.19
CA GLU A 101 -2.59 -7.38 -8.82
C GLU A 101 -2.64 -7.24 -10.35
N PHE A 102 -3.19 -6.13 -10.85
CA PHE A 102 -3.13 -5.81 -12.28
C PHE A 102 -1.70 -5.66 -12.78
N ALA A 103 -0.85 -4.94 -12.05
CA ALA A 103 0.57 -4.82 -12.37
C ALA A 103 1.26 -6.19 -12.44
N ARG A 104 1.03 -7.05 -11.44
CA ARG A 104 1.55 -8.42 -11.37
C ARG A 104 1.13 -9.25 -12.59
N LEU A 105 -0.16 -9.21 -12.94
CA LEU A 105 -0.69 -9.90 -14.11
C LEU A 105 -0.07 -9.37 -15.40
N LEU A 106 0.13 -8.05 -15.50
CA LEU A 106 0.77 -7.46 -16.65
C LEU A 106 2.22 -7.92 -16.77
N PHE A 107 2.99 -7.92 -15.67
CA PHE A 107 4.37 -8.43 -15.64
C PHE A 107 4.48 -9.91 -16.04
N ALA A 108 3.48 -10.73 -15.69
CA ALA A 108 3.45 -12.14 -16.07
C ALA A 108 3.08 -12.36 -17.56
N ARG A 109 2.45 -11.37 -18.21
CA ARG A 109 1.92 -11.48 -19.58
C ARG A 109 2.72 -10.68 -20.60
N LEU A 110 3.42 -9.63 -20.18
CA LEU A 110 4.35 -8.88 -21.00
C LEU A 110 5.76 -9.47 -20.87
N THR A 111 6.53 -9.40 -21.96
CA THR A 111 8.00 -9.48 -21.88
C THR A 111 8.50 -8.45 -20.86
N PRO A 112 9.53 -8.74 -20.05
CA PRO A 112 9.86 -7.99 -18.85
C PRO A 112 10.28 -6.54 -19.20
N ASN A 113 9.32 -5.62 -19.16
CA ASN A 113 9.50 -4.21 -19.52
C ASN A 113 9.03 -3.30 -18.37
N SER A 114 9.53 -3.52 -17.15
CA SER A 114 9.16 -2.71 -15.97
C SER A 114 9.20 -1.20 -16.22
N THR A 115 10.12 -0.73 -17.05
CA THR A 115 10.19 0.67 -17.49
C THR A 115 8.94 1.10 -18.25
N GLY A 116 8.51 0.33 -19.26
CA GLY A 116 7.33 0.67 -20.07
C GLY A 116 6.02 0.62 -19.28
N TRP A 117 5.91 -0.26 -18.27
CA TRP A 117 4.76 -0.24 -17.37
C TRP A 117 4.74 1.00 -16.48
N CYS A 118 5.86 1.34 -15.85
CA CYS A 118 5.95 2.54 -15.01
C CYS A 118 5.61 3.80 -15.81
N GLU A 119 6.15 3.94 -17.03
CA GLU A 119 5.85 5.05 -17.93
C GLU A 119 4.36 5.12 -18.28
N ALA A 120 3.74 3.98 -18.63
CA ALA A 120 2.31 3.94 -18.97
C ALA A 120 1.43 4.34 -17.77
N VAL A 121 1.77 3.90 -16.56
CA VAL A 121 1.03 4.25 -15.34
C VAL A 121 1.17 5.73 -15.01
N GLU A 122 2.38 6.27 -15.12
CA GLU A 122 2.63 7.69 -14.88
C GLU A 122 1.87 8.57 -15.88
N VAL A 123 1.92 8.22 -17.18
CA VAL A 123 1.15 8.91 -18.22
C VAL A 123 -0.35 8.79 -17.96
N PHE A 124 -0.85 7.62 -17.59
CA PHE A 124 -2.27 7.43 -17.30
C PHE A 124 -2.74 8.28 -16.11
N MET A 125 -1.97 8.34 -15.03
CA MET A 125 -2.28 9.19 -13.87
C MET A 125 -2.22 10.67 -14.20
N TYR A 126 -1.24 11.08 -15.01
CA TYR A 126 -1.16 12.43 -15.53
C TYR A 126 -2.39 12.82 -16.37
N LEU A 127 -2.85 11.92 -17.26
CA LEU A 127 -4.08 12.13 -18.05
C LEU A 127 -5.32 12.27 -17.17
N LEU A 128 -5.37 11.56 -16.04
CA LEU A 128 -6.40 11.70 -15.01
C LEU A 128 -6.25 12.98 -14.15
N ARG A 129 -5.30 13.87 -14.47
CA ARG A 129 -4.98 15.11 -13.74
C ARG A 129 -4.44 14.88 -12.33
N TYR A 130 -3.96 13.69 -12.02
CA TYR A 130 -3.20 13.43 -10.79
C TYR A 130 -1.72 13.78 -11.04
N ARG A 131 -1.17 14.77 -10.32
CA ARG A 131 0.28 15.05 -10.31
C ARG A 131 0.93 14.23 -9.20
N LEU A 132 1.84 13.34 -9.57
CA LEU A 132 2.76 12.72 -8.62
C LEU A 132 3.96 13.67 -8.45
N ASP A 133 3.94 14.52 -7.43
CA ASP A 133 5.12 15.32 -7.09
C ASP A 133 6.16 14.41 -6.40
N THR A 134 7.06 13.83 -7.19
CA THR A 134 8.24 13.14 -6.66
C THR A 134 9.22 14.17 -6.10
N LYS A 135 9.37 14.20 -4.77
CA LYS A 135 10.47 14.91 -4.08
C LYS A 135 11.74 14.08 -4.02
#